data_AF-A0A182IE94-F1
#
_entry.id   AF-A0A182IE94-F1
#
_cell.length_a   1.000
_cell.length_b   1.000
_cell.length_c   1.000
_cell.angle_alpha   90.00
_cell.angle_beta   90.00
_cell.angle_gamma   90.00
#
_symmetry.space_group_name_H-M   'P 1'
#
loop_
_entity.id
_entity.type
_entity.pdbx_description
1 polymer ?
#
loop_
_entity_poly.entity_id
_entity_poly.type
_entity_poly.pdbx_seq_one_letter_code
_entity_poly.pdbx_strand_id
1 'polypeptide(L)'
;MNDEAKPGIDKTSPLYNTDPFMDEMGILRVNGRTANANHIPFDARFPIILPQQHAITSLLLGHYHEKYGHANRETVVNEVRQRLYIPFLRAAVDRAMKNCQRCKTFTPFLRPFTNVGVDYLGPIDITNLRRNEKRYVAVFTCLVTRAVHLEVAYSLSTESCIMAIRRFVCRRGPSTEIFSDNGTNFQGACTQKYTS
;
A
#
# COMPACT_ATOMS: atom_id res chain seq x y z
N MET A 1 -28.85 28.10 -14.41
CA MET A 1 -29.61 27.43 -15.49
C MET A 1 -30.41 26.31 -14.84
N ASN A 2 -31.71 26.57 -14.73
CA ASN A 2 -32.88 25.75 -14.36
C ASN A 2 -32.78 24.80 -13.14
N ASP A 3 -33.25 25.31 -12.00
CA ASP A 3 -33.82 24.57 -10.86
C ASP A 3 -35.21 24.00 -11.23
N GLU A 4 -35.29 23.21 -12.30
CA GLU A 4 -36.48 22.39 -12.53
C GLU A 4 -36.34 21.11 -11.70
N ALA A 5 -37.25 20.92 -10.75
CA ALA A 5 -37.30 19.74 -9.91
C ALA A 5 -37.38 18.49 -10.80
N LYS A 6 -36.35 17.64 -10.77
CA LYS A 6 -36.36 16.38 -11.52
C LYS A 6 -37.49 15.50 -10.98
N PRO A 7 -38.46 15.10 -11.82
CA PRO A 7 -39.64 14.38 -11.34
C PRO A 7 -39.22 13.05 -10.68
N GLY A 8 -39.59 12.86 -9.42
CA GLY A 8 -39.47 11.59 -8.70
C GLY A 8 -38.17 11.34 -7.90
N ILE A 9 -37.21 12.28 -7.85
CA ILE A 9 -35.99 12.11 -7.04
C ILE A 9 -35.95 13.13 -5.91
N ASP A 10 -35.85 12.65 -4.68
CA ASP A 10 -35.73 13.50 -3.49
C ASP A 10 -34.43 14.33 -3.50
N LYS A 11 -34.48 15.58 -3.01
CA LYS A 11 -33.34 16.51 -2.98
C LYS A 11 -32.16 15.99 -2.16
N THR A 12 -32.40 15.12 -1.18
CA THR A 12 -31.36 14.48 -0.36
C THR A 12 -30.74 13.27 -1.03
N SER A 13 -31.34 12.78 -2.12
CA SER A 13 -30.84 11.62 -2.84
C SER A 13 -29.46 11.90 -3.44
N PRO A 14 -28.50 10.97 -3.31
CA PRO A 14 -27.21 11.08 -3.97
C PRO A 14 -27.30 11.17 -5.51
N LEU A 15 -28.46 10.83 -6.08
CA LEU A 15 -28.74 10.88 -7.52
C LEU A 15 -29.37 12.19 -7.97
N TYR A 16 -29.76 13.09 -7.05
CA TYR A 16 -30.47 14.33 -7.40
C TYR A 16 -29.67 15.21 -8.39
N ASN A 17 -28.37 15.36 -8.13
CA ASN A 17 -27.46 16.12 -8.99
C ASN A 17 -26.91 15.32 -10.18
N THR A 18 -27.28 14.05 -10.32
CA THR A 18 -26.95 13.24 -11.49
C THR A 18 -28.04 13.36 -12.53
N ASP A 19 -27.75 13.11 -13.80
CA ASP A 19 -28.77 13.02 -14.87
C ASP A 19 -29.03 11.53 -15.16
N PRO A 20 -29.78 10.80 -14.29
CA PRO A 20 -29.96 9.38 -14.46
C PRO A 20 -30.99 9.07 -15.55
N PHE A 21 -30.76 8.00 -16.30
CA PHE A 21 -31.69 7.47 -17.28
C PHE A 21 -31.67 5.94 -17.27
N MET A 22 -32.73 5.33 -17.80
CA MET A 22 -32.82 3.89 -17.97
C MET A 22 -32.43 3.52 -19.41
N ASP A 23 -31.56 2.53 -19.58
CA ASP A 23 -31.25 1.99 -20.90
C ASP A 23 -32.30 0.99 -21.41
N GLU A 24 -32.10 0.50 -22.63
CA GLU A 24 -32.99 -0.47 -23.30
C GLU A 24 -33.12 -1.81 -22.53
N MET A 25 -32.15 -2.13 -21.67
CA MET A 25 -32.15 -3.33 -20.84
C MET A 25 -32.78 -3.10 -19.46
N GLY A 26 -33.28 -1.89 -19.19
CA GLY A 26 -33.82 -1.52 -17.89
C GLY A 26 -32.75 -1.32 -16.83
N ILE A 27 -31.51 -0.98 -17.21
CA ILE A 27 -30.42 -0.67 -16.29
C ILE A 27 -30.33 0.85 -16.09
N LEU A 28 -30.24 1.26 -14.83
CA LEU A 28 -30.09 2.66 -14.45
C LEU A 28 -28.64 3.13 -14.69
N ARG A 29 -28.48 4.21 -15.48
CA ARG A 29 -27.18 4.78 -15.89
C ARG A 29 -27.15 6.28 -15.68
N VAL A 30 -25.94 6.84 -15.59
CA VAL A 30 -25.74 8.30 -15.52
C VAL A 30 -25.41 8.86 -16.89
N ASN A 31 -26.14 9.89 -17.29
CA ASN A 31 -25.75 10.78 -18.36
C ASN A 31 -24.79 11.87 -17.82
N GLY A 32 -23.74 12.17 -18.57
CA GLY A 32 -22.67 13.04 -18.10
C GLY A 32 -21.95 13.76 -19.23
N ARG A 33 -20.87 14.46 -18.89
CA ARG A 33 -20.10 15.28 -19.85
C ARG A 33 -19.47 14.46 -20.99
N THR A 34 -19.24 13.18 -20.77
CA THR A 34 -18.67 12.25 -21.75
C THR A 34 -19.70 11.67 -22.73
N ALA A 35 -20.99 12.00 -22.59
CA ALA A 35 -22.05 11.49 -23.46
C ALA A 35 -21.79 11.75 -24.95
N ASN A 36 -21.26 12.93 -25.28
CA ASN A 36 -20.99 13.35 -26.67
C ASN A 36 -19.68 12.80 -27.25
N ALA A 37 -18.89 12.07 -26.47
CA ALA A 37 -17.58 11.57 -26.89
C ALA A 37 -17.71 10.24 -27.64
N ASN A 38 -18.17 10.26 -28.90
CA ASN A 38 -18.50 9.07 -29.69
C ASN A 38 -17.36 8.05 -29.91
N HIS A 39 -16.11 8.43 -29.65
CA HIS A 39 -14.93 7.56 -29.72
C HIS A 39 -14.71 6.71 -28.45
N ILE A 40 -15.51 6.95 -27.39
CA ILE A 40 -15.43 6.24 -26.11
C ILE A 40 -16.51 5.15 -26.06
N PRO A 41 -16.23 3.95 -25.50
CA PRO A 41 -17.22 2.90 -25.32
C PRO A 41 -18.49 3.36 -24.59
N PHE A 42 -19.63 2.77 -24.94
CA PHE A 42 -20.94 3.13 -24.36
C PHE A 42 -20.95 3.12 -22.83
N ASP A 43 -20.43 2.06 -22.19
CA ASP A 43 -20.40 1.94 -20.73
C ASP A 43 -19.52 2.99 -20.04
N ALA A 44 -18.53 3.55 -20.75
CA ALA A 44 -17.69 4.62 -20.24
C ALA A 44 -18.29 6.01 -20.45
N ARG A 45 -19.17 6.16 -21.45
CA ARG A 45 -19.99 7.36 -21.64
C ARG A 45 -21.16 7.41 -20.67
N PHE A 46 -21.78 6.26 -20.43
CA PHE A 46 -23.00 6.10 -19.65
C PHE A 46 -22.80 5.04 -18.56
N PRO A 47 -22.03 5.35 -17.49
CA PRO A 47 -21.71 4.38 -16.45
C PRO A 47 -22.95 3.92 -15.69
N ILE A 48 -22.96 2.64 -15.29
CA ILE A 48 -24.06 2.00 -14.56
C ILE A 48 -24.10 2.51 -13.12
N ILE A 49 -25.28 2.90 -12.65
CA ILE A 49 -25.48 3.33 -11.27
C ILE A 49 -25.51 2.10 -10.36
N LEU A 50 -24.63 2.10 -9.36
CA LEU A 50 -24.66 1.10 -8.30
C LEU A 50 -24.84 1.76 -6.92
N PRO A 51 -25.66 1.18 -6.03
CA PRO A 51 -25.82 1.67 -4.67
C PRO A 51 -24.50 1.56 -3.91
N GLN A 52 -24.15 2.59 -3.13
CA GLN A 52 -22.92 2.63 -2.33
C GLN A 52 -22.86 1.50 -1.28
N GLN A 53 -24.01 1.14 -0.69
CA GLN A 53 -24.12 0.20 0.41
C GLN A 53 -24.88 -1.05 -0.04
N HIS A 54 -24.24 -1.84 -0.89
CA HIS A 54 -24.80 -3.12 -1.35
C HIS A 54 -23.71 -4.19 -1.41
N ALA A 55 -24.11 -5.45 -1.24
CA ALA A 55 -23.20 -6.58 -1.27
C ALA A 55 -22.43 -6.63 -2.60
N ILE A 56 -23.14 -6.43 -3.73
CA ILE A 56 -22.51 -6.46 -5.06
C ILE A 56 -21.43 -5.39 -5.23
N THR A 57 -21.70 -4.17 -4.77
CA THR A 57 -20.77 -3.05 -4.84
C THR A 57 -19.53 -3.33 -4.00
N SER A 58 -19.72 -3.90 -2.81
CA SER A 58 -18.61 -4.26 -1.92
C SER A 58 -17.73 -5.36 -2.52
N LEU A 59 -18.35 -6.41 -3.08
CA LEU A 59 -17.64 -7.50 -3.75
C LEU A 59 -16.86 -7.00 -4.95
N LEU A 60 -17.46 -6.12 -5.75
CA LEU A 60 -16.82 -5.60 -6.94
C LEU A 60 -15.65 -4.67 -6.60
N LEU A 61 -15.82 -3.76 -5.64
CA LEU A 61 -14.71 -2.93 -5.16
C LEU A 61 -13.59 -3.77 -4.54
N GLY A 62 -13.94 -4.87 -3.85
CA GLY A 62 -12.97 -5.86 -3.37
C GLY A 62 -12.20 -6.53 -4.52
N HIS A 63 -12.90 -6.95 -5.56
CA HIS A 63 -12.28 -7.53 -6.76
C HIS A 63 -11.32 -6.56 -7.45
N TYR A 64 -11.73 -5.31 -7.67
CA TYR A 64 -10.84 -4.29 -8.25
C TYR A 64 -9.66 -4.01 -7.31
N HIS A 65 -9.90 -3.90 -6.01
CA HIS A 65 -8.83 -3.69 -5.03
C HIS A 65 -7.76 -4.79 -5.07
N GLU A 66 -8.16 -6.06 -5.20
CA GLU A 66 -7.24 -7.20 -5.35
C GLU A 66 -6.56 -7.21 -6.72
N LYS A 67 -7.33 -7.01 -7.81
CA LYS A 67 -6.85 -7.01 -9.19
C LYS A 67 -5.72 -6.00 -9.42
N TYR A 68 -5.80 -4.82 -8.80
CA TYR A 68 -4.76 -3.78 -8.90
C TYR A 68 -3.72 -3.86 -7.77
N GLY A 69 -3.56 -5.04 -7.16
CA GLY A 69 -2.42 -5.37 -6.31
C GLY A 69 -2.48 -4.76 -4.90
N HIS A 70 -3.69 -4.49 -4.39
CA HIS A 70 -3.90 -3.87 -3.08
C HIS A 70 -3.26 -2.49 -2.90
N ALA A 71 -2.84 -1.88 -4.00
CA ALA A 71 -2.11 -0.62 -4.03
C ALA A 71 -2.91 0.45 -4.79
N ASN A 72 -2.63 1.71 -4.45
CA ASN A 72 -3.14 2.90 -5.11
C ASN A 72 -4.69 3.01 -5.22
N ARG A 73 -5.28 3.65 -4.19
CA ARG A 73 -6.71 4.00 -4.14
C ARG A 73 -7.19 4.68 -5.42
N GLU A 74 -6.43 5.63 -5.97
CA GLU A 74 -6.87 6.40 -7.12
C GLU A 74 -6.88 5.55 -8.41
N THR A 75 -6.03 4.54 -8.52
CA THR A 75 -6.13 3.55 -9.61
C THR A 75 -7.47 2.83 -9.57
N VAL A 76 -7.85 2.28 -8.41
CA VAL A 76 -9.14 1.60 -8.24
C VAL A 76 -10.31 2.54 -8.54
N VAL A 77 -10.27 3.77 -8.02
CA VAL A 77 -11.30 4.79 -8.26
C VAL A 77 -11.43 5.11 -9.76
N ASN A 78 -10.32 5.29 -10.46
CA ASN A 78 -10.33 5.64 -11.88
C ASN A 78 -10.84 4.48 -12.75
N GLU A 79 -10.41 3.26 -12.45
CA GLU A 79 -10.83 2.05 -13.17
C GLU A 79 -12.32 1.74 -12.96
N VAL A 80 -12.83 1.93 -11.74
CA VAL A 80 -14.25 1.78 -11.44
C VAL A 80 -15.09 2.87 -12.15
N ARG A 81 -14.61 4.12 -12.15
CA ARG A 81 -15.32 5.26 -12.77
C ARG A 81 -15.49 5.11 -14.29
N GLN A 82 -14.62 4.33 -14.95
CA GLN A 82 -14.75 4.05 -16.38
C GLN A 82 -15.98 3.21 -16.75
N ARG A 83 -16.66 2.56 -15.78
CA ARG A 83 -17.81 1.69 -16.07
C ARG A 83 -18.99 1.91 -15.13
N LEU A 84 -18.72 2.45 -13.94
CA LEU A 84 -19.66 2.47 -12.83
C LEU A 84 -19.73 3.84 -12.19
N TYR A 85 -20.95 4.22 -11.87
CA TYR A 85 -21.25 5.37 -11.05
C TYR A 85 -21.71 4.88 -9.68
N ILE A 86 -20.81 4.97 -8.70
CA ILE A 86 -21.14 4.69 -7.29
C ILE A 86 -21.16 6.03 -6.56
N PRO A 87 -22.30 6.44 -5.96
CA PRO A 87 -22.34 7.64 -5.13
C PRO A 87 -21.30 7.55 -4.02
N PHE A 88 -20.53 8.62 -3.83
CA PHE A 88 -19.41 8.65 -2.87
C PHE A 88 -18.41 7.49 -3.07
N LEU A 89 -18.09 7.16 -4.34
CA LEU A 89 -17.18 6.07 -4.74
C LEU A 89 -15.91 5.99 -3.89
N ARG A 90 -15.24 7.13 -3.66
CA ARG A 90 -14.02 7.18 -2.86
C ARG A 90 -14.20 6.62 -1.44
N ALA A 91 -15.29 6.98 -0.77
CA ALA A 91 -15.62 6.46 0.55
C ALA A 91 -15.95 4.96 0.52
N ALA A 92 -16.59 4.49 -0.56
CA ALA A 92 -16.86 3.06 -0.76
C ALA A 92 -15.56 2.26 -0.97
N VAL A 93 -14.64 2.78 -1.79
CA VAL A 93 -13.30 2.19 -2.01
C VAL A 93 -12.52 2.15 -0.70
N ASP A 94 -12.52 3.25 0.08
CA ASP A 94 -11.84 3.29 1.38
C ASP A 94 -12.38 2.22 2.33
N ARG A 95 -13.70 2.02 2.35
CA ARG A 95 -14.33 0.98 3.16
C ARG A 95 -13.89 -0.42 2.72
N ALA A 96 -13.84 -0.67 1.41
CA ALA A 96 -13.37 -1.96 0.87
C ALA A 96 -11.90 -2.21 1.23
N MET A 97 -11.03 -1.21 1.09
CA MET A 97 -9.62 -1.30 1.46
C MET A 97 -9.43 -1.51 2.96
N LYS A 98 -10.16 -0.76 3.81
CA LYS A 98 -10.12 -0.91 5.27
C LYS A 98 -10.60 -2.28 5.75
N ASN A 99 -11.53 -2.90 5.04
CA ASN A 99 -12.03 -4.23 5.37
C ASN A 99 -11.17 -5.37 4.81
N CYS A 100 -10.22 -5.08 3.92
CA CYS A 100 -9.31 -6.08 3.36
C CYS A 100 -8.33 -6.60 4.43
N GLN A 101 -8.40 -7.90 4.73
CA GLN A 101 -7.49 -8.52 5.70
C GLN A 101 -6.02 -8.41 5.28
N ARG A 102 -5.73 -8.54 3.98
CA ARG A 102 -4.36 -8.41 3.46
C ARG A 102 -3.79 -7.02 3.71
N CYS A 103 -4.57 -5.96 3.50
CA CYS A 103 -4.13 -4.58 3.78
C CYS A 103 -4.02 -4.27 5.28
N LYS A 104 -4.76 -4.99 6.14
CA LYS A 104 -4.62 -4.87 7.59
C LYS A 104 -3.32 -5.50 8.07
N THR A 105 -2.95 -6.65 7.51
CA THR A 105 -1.74 -7.40 7.92
C THR A 105 -0.47 -6.91 7.23
N PHE A 106 -0.58 -6.42 6.01
CA PHE A 106 0.53 -5.97 5.17
C PHE A 106 0.23 -4.55 4.72
N THR A 107 1.11 -3.59 4.99
CA THR A 107 0.99 -2.22 4.48
C THR A 107 1.73 -2.14 3.15
N PRO A 108 1.05 -2.31 1.99
CA PRO A 108 1.71 -2.37 0.67
C PRO A 108 2.35 -1.02 0.25
N PHE A 109 2.22 0.01 1.06
CA PHE A 109 2.72 1.37 0.81
C PHE A 109 4.09 1.63 1.43
N LEU A 110 4.61 0.73 2.27
CA LEU A 110 5.96 0.88 2.81
C LEU A 110 6.97 0.25 1.86
N ARG A 111 8.06 0.95 1.61
CA ARG A 111 9.16 0.43 0.80
C ARG A 111 9.74 -0.79 1.54
N PRO A 112 10.20 -1.84 0.82
CA PRO A 112 11.02 -2.85 1.47
C PRO A 112 12.16 -2.18 2.25
N PHE A 113 12.42 -2.70 3.44
CA PHE A 113 13.40 -2.19 4.42
C PHE A 113 13.07 -0.81 5.04
N THR A 114 11.84 -0.30 4.94
CA THR A 114 11.43 0.89 5.71
C THR A 114 11.48 0.64 7.22
N ASN A 115 10.93 -0.49 7.68
CA ASN A 115 11.02 -0.93 9.08
C ASN A 115 11.81 -2.24 9.12
N VAL A 116 12.83 -2.31 9.98
CA VAL A 116 13.82 -3.39 9.96
C VAL A 116 14.07 -3.89 11.38
N GLY A 117 14.10 -5.20 11.58
CA GLY A 117 14.69 -5.81 12.76
C GLY A 117 16.15 -6.18 12.48
N VAL A 118 17.06 -5.97 13.43
CA VAL A 118 18.46 -6.39 13.35
C VAL A 118 18.78 -7.35 14.49
N ASP A 119 19.47 -8.43 14.15
CA ASP A 119 19.95 -9.43 15.11
C ASP A 119 21.34 -9.95 14.70
N TYR A 120 22.06 -10.55 15.63
CA TYR A 120 23.35 -11.19 15.37
C TYR A 120 23.25 -12.71 15.41
N LEU A 121 23.63 -13.34 14.31
CA LEU A 121 23.92 -14.76 14.30
C LEU A 121 25.33 -14.98 14.85
N GLY A 122 25.39 -15.81 15.89
CA GLY A 122 26.56 -16.12 16.71
C GLY A 122 27.74 -16.76 15.98
N PRO A 123 28.86 -16.93 16.71
CA PRO A 123 30.18 -16.87 16.11
C PRO A 123 30.43 -18.04 15.16
N ILE A 124 30.70 -17.70 13.92
CA ILE A 124 31.22 -18.62 12.91
C ILE A 124 32.74 -18.55 13.02
N ASP A 125 33.36 -19.67 13.39
CA ASP A 125 34.81 -19.79 13.37
C ASP A 125 35.27 -19.86 11.92
N ILE A 126 36.07 -18.87 11.51
CA ILE A 126 36.68 -18.83 10.20
C ILE A 126 38.20 -18.95 10.34
N THR A 127 38.81 -19.72 9.45
CA THR A 127 40.26 -19.76 9.34
C THR A 127 40.70 -18.71 8.33
N ASN A 128 41.32 -17.64 8.83
CA ASN A 128 41.98 -16.64 8.00
C ASN A 128 43.49 -16.94 7.99
N LEU A 129 43.94 -17.59 6.91
CA LEU A 129 45.33 -18.03 6.73
C LEU A 129 45.82 -18.95 7.86
N ARG A 130 46.47 -18.37 8.89
CA ARG A 130 47.04 -19.08 10.05
C ARG A 130 46.32 -18.78 11.36
N ARG A 131 45.24 -17.97 11.34
CA ARG A 131 44.50 -17.56 12.54
C ARG A 131 43.05 -18.02 12.44
N ASN A 132 42.55 -18.60 13.53
CA ASN A 132 41.12 -18.82 13.70
C ASN A 132 40.52 -17.58 14.35
N GLU A 133 39.55 -16.99 13.67
CA GLU A 133 38.86 -15.79 14.12
C GLU A 133 37.35 -16.03 14.15
N LYS A 134 36.69 -15.45 15.16
CA LYS A 134 35.24 -15.47 15.25
C LYS A 134 34.67 -14.35 14.39
N ARG A 135 33.68 -14.68 13.57
CA ARG A 135 32.88 -13.71 12.82
C ARG A 135 31.42 -13.86 13.17
N TYR A 136 30.69 -12.77 13.03
CA TYR A 136 29.26 -12.73 13.28
C TYR A 136 28.56 -12.29 12.00
N VAL A 137 27.28 -12.65 11.85
CA VAL A 137 26.46 -12.18 10.75
C VAL A 137 25.36 -11.30 11.32
N ALA A 138 25.36 -10.02 10.94
CA ALA A 138 24.24 -9.13 11.20
C ALA A 138 23.10 -9.46 10.23
N VAL A 139 21.97 -9.86 10.79
CA VAL A 139 20.77 -10.27 10.08
C VAL A 139 19.76 -9.12 10.12
N PHE A 140 19.56 -8.46 8.98
CA PHE A 140 18.57 -7.41 8.82
C PHE A 140 17.29 -7.99 8.22
N THR A 141 16.23 -8.05 9.01
CA THR A 141 14.92 -8.57 8.59
C THR A 141 13.96 -7.42 8.33
N CYS A 142 13.46 -7.30 7.10
CA CYS A 142 12.44 -6.33 6.78
C CYS A 142 11.10 -6.69 7.46
N LEU A 143 10.57 -5.80 8.28
CA LEU A 143 9.28 -5.98 8.95
C LEU A 143 8.09 -5.74 8.01
N VAL A 144 8.32 -5.09 6.86
CA VAL A 144 7.32 -4.89 5.81
C VAL A 144 7.16 -6.18 5.00
N THR A 145 8.23 -6.70 4.40
CA THR A 145 8.18 -7.79 3.42
C THR A 145 8.68 -9.14 3.92
N ARG A 146 9.27 -9.21 5.12
CA ARG A 146 10.03 -10.38 5.63
C ARG A 146 11.27 -10.76 4.82
N ALA A 147 11.72 -9.88 3.91
CA ALA A 147 12.99 -10.06 3.22
C ALA A 147 14.17 -9.96 4.20
N VAL A 148 15.19 -10.80 4.02
CA VAL A 148 16.39 -10.83 4.86
C VAL A 148 17.58 -10.28 4.07
N HIS A 149 18.39 -9.46 4.73
CA HIS A 149 19.67 -8.97 4.23
C HIS A 149 20.77 -9.31 5.24
N LEU A 150 21.88 -9.87 4.78
CA LEU A 150 22.97 -10.34 5.64
C LEU A 150 24.21 -9.48 5.44
N GLU A 151 24.85 -9.10 6.54
CA GLU A 151 26.14 -8.41 6.55
C GLU A 151 27.11 -9.12 7.49
N VAL A 152 28.35 -9.29 7.06
CA VAL A 152 29.40 -9.84 7.94
C VAL A 152 29.81 -8.75 8.93
N ALA A 153 29.92 -9.11 10.21
CA ALA A 153 30.51 -8.30 11.26
C ALA A 153 31.76 -8.98 11.82
N TYR A 154 32.82 -8.20 11.99
CA TYR A 154 34.13 -8.71 12.39
C TYR A 154 34.19 -9.06 13.89
N SER A 155 33.33 -8.44 14.69
CA SER A 155 33.18 -8.66 16.13
C SER A 155 31.80 -8.18 16.60
N LEU A 156 31.44 -8.47 17.86
CA LEU A 156 30.28 -7.88 18.54
C LEU A 156 30.59 -6.47 19.10
N SER A 157 31.54 -5.73 18.51
CA SER A 157 31.78 -4.34 18.92
C SER A 157 30.76 -3.40 18.30
N THR A 158 30.56 -2.26 18.95
CA THR A 158 29.75 -1.14 18.43
C THR A 158 30.23 -0.70 17.04
N GLU A 159 31.54 -0.60 16.82
CA GLU A 159 32.12 -0.19 15.54
C GLU A 159 31.81 -1.18 14.41
N SER A 160 31.97 -2.48 14.66
CA SER A 160 31.58 -3.54 13.72
C SER A 160 30.10 -3.46 13.38
N CYS A 161 29.26 -3.14 14.37
CA CYS A 161 27.82 -2.96 14.18
C CYS A 161 27.47 -1.75 13.33
N ILE A 162 28.07 -0.59 13.60
CA ILE A 162 27.88 0.63 12.79
C ILE A 162 28.30 0.36 11.34
N MET A 163 29.44 -0.31 11.13
CA MET A 163 29.90 -0.68 9.80
C MET A 163 28.93 -1.61 9.06
N ALA A 164 28.33 -2.59 9.74
CA ALA A 164 27.31 -3.45 9.16
C ALA A 164 26.05 -2.65 8.77
N ILE A 165 25.56 -1.77 9.65
CA ILE A 165 24.41 -0.90 9.37
C ILE A 165 24.69 0.02 8.18
N ARG A 166 25.89 0.61 8.08
CA ARG A 166 26.25 1.47 6.93
C ARG A 166 26.22 0.69 5.63
N ARG A 167 26.80 -0.52 5.58
CA ARG A 167 26.75 -1.37 4.38
C ARG A 167 25.31 -1.72 4.00
N PHE A 168 24.47 -2.06 4.99
CA PHE A 168 23.05 -2.31 4.80
C PHE A 168 22.34 -1.09 4.17
N VAL A 169 22.48 0.10 4.77
CA VAL A 169 21.85 1.33 4.27
C VAL A 169 22.35 1.71 2.88
N CYS A 170 23.66 1.58 2.62
CA CYS A 170 24.22 1.83 1.28
C CYS A 170 23.63 0.90 0.21
N ARG A 171 23.26 -0.35 0.55
CA ARG A 171 22.70 -1.31 -0.40
C ARG A 171 21.17 -1.27 -0.51
N ARG A 172 20.46 -1.03 0.59
CA ARG A 172 18.98 -1.10 0.64
C ARG A 172 18.30 0.26 0.68
N GLY A 173 19.05 1.33 0.92
CA GLY A 173 18.54 2.67 1.16
C GLY A 173 18.25 2.93 2.65
N PRO A 174 17.82 4.15 2.97
CA PRO A 174 17.53 4.55 4.34
C PRO A 174 16.27 3.85 4.87
N SER A 175 16.38 3.30 6.08
CA SER A 175 15.25 2.81 6.89
C SER A 175 14.71 3.93 7.78
N THR A 176 13.41 3.92 8.06
CA THR A 176 12.78 4.83 9.03
C THR A 176 13.04 4.37 10.45
N GLU A 177 12.90 3.07 10.72
CA GLU A 177 13.11 2.49 12.05
C GLU A 177 13.91 1.19 11.94
N ILE A 178 14.88 1.04 12.85
CA ILE A 178 15.64 -0.20 13.05
C ILE A 178 15.42 -0.65 14.50
N PHE A 179 14.84 -1.84 14.67
CA PHE A 179 14.60 -2.49 15.96
C PHE A 179 15.69 -3.51 16.23
N SER A 180 16.28 -3.50 17.43
CA SER A 180 17.25 -4.50 17.87
C SER A 180 16.86 -5.06 19.23
N ASP A 181 17.56 -6.08 19.70
CA ASP A 181 17.56 -6.42 21.12
C ASP A 181 18.38 -5.39 21.93
N ASN A 182 18.45 -5.60 23.25
CA ASN A 182 19.21 -4.75 24.18
C ASN A 182 20.71 -5.09 24.21
N GLY A 183 21.27 -5.70 23.17
CA GLY A 183 22.71 -5.96 23.06
C GLY A 183 23.54 -4.68 23.22
N THR A 184 24.66 -4.76 23.94
CA THR A 184 25.52 -3.61 24.26
C THR A 184 26.11 -2.93 23.03
N ASN A 185 26.35 -3.70 21.96
CA ASN A 185 26.75 -3.23 20.64
C ASN A 185 25.69 -2.37 19.96
N PHE A 186 24.41 -2.74 20.08
CA PHE A 186 23.29 -1.97 19.53
C PHE A 186 23.01 -0.70 20.33
N GLN A 187 23.07 -0.78 21.67
CA GLN A 187 22.96 0.39 22.54
C GLN A 187 24.08 1.41 22.26
N GLY A 188 25.32 0.92 22.11
CA GLY A 188 26.45 1.75 21.68
C GLY A 188 26.22 2.39 20.31
N ALA A 189 25.69 1.64 19.34
CA ALA A 189 25.44 2.15 17.99
C ALA A 189 24.31 3.21 17.96
N CYS A 190 23.30 3.05 18.81
CA CYS A 190 22.21 4.01 18.99
C CYS A 190 22.68 5.32 19.63
N THR A 191 23.61 5.23 20.60
CA THR A 191 24.12 6.39 21.35
C THR A 191 25.13 7.21 20.53
N GLN A 192 25.81 6.57 19.56
CA GLN A 192 26.72 7.23 18.63
C GLN A 192 25.92 8.12 17.65
N LYS A 193 25.59 9.34 18.08
CA LYS A 193 25.00 10.35 17.19
C LYS A 193 25.97 10.62 16.04
N TYR A 194 25.48 10.44 14.82
CA TYR A 194 26.16 10.87 13.61
C TYR A 194 26.34 12.39 13.66
N THR A 195 27.53 12.86 14.03
CA THR A 195 28.00 14.17 13.59
C THR A 195 28.37 14.03 12.11
N SER A 196 27.49 14.57 11.27
CA SER A 196 27.72 14.86 9.85
C SER A 196 29.00 15.65 9.62
#